data_AF-G0VDF0-F1
#
_entry.id   AF-G0VDF0-F1
#
_cell.length_a   1.000
_cell.length_b   1.000
_cell.length_c   1.000
_cell.angle_alpha   90.00
_cell.angle_beta   90.00
_cell.angle_gamma   90.00
#
_symmetry.space_group_name_H-M   'P 1'
#
loop_
_entity.id
_entity.type
_entity.pdbx_description
1 polymer ?
#
loop_
_entity_poly.entity_id
_entity_poly.type
_entity_poly.pdbx_seq_one_letter_code
_entity_poly.pdbx_strand_id
1 'polypeptide(L)'
;MQHLRLYSTVETLSKELPKLSKNNNTILQYREPIAPSNVLHPFYEPSKLEKFTLCFTENNPTLCNGEAIIPTVTKRSNWPKPKLVNGSITFNTSRGINKWLEEYRALKDSGHRTVHFTRINKEADVKDFLKPCFLNELSHPELKQLFTTLKEERGIEYIYASINNIVLENKGLFHEDLYQFLLQDSRINKIESLTLIVKSINHHLHSVIDHLNLIDPLLLRIMIAIQERNFPITEEMTKSLMKLLESINERFNIKNCLYSFHPITRQYLLDFFLQAEKLTESKTLISSIVADKRIPEDQSVLQYFQLLDKFFKNDKSNSFFLNKLLCLSDILPILRSSKNPLMFKYIIQVCRTFNEVESLIRIMRECEGNCKELILSTMDSFIVQTNSFSVDEMTNSANLSTLYGLTKELCRDEVPNELIIKFLLAFALNQNYFMMSLLIARSNLTLTSQVINQIQENIGKRRVIHGNVGYDERSKEIFMQKILLINK
;
A
#
# COMPACT_ATOMS: atom_id res chain seq x y z
N MET A 1 -13.88 -6.85 -12.83
CA MET A 1 -12.82 -7.58 -12.09
C MET A 1 -12.31 -6.79 -10.88
N GLN A 2 -11.99 -5.49 -11.00
CA GLN A 2 -11.66 -4.61 -9.85
C GLN A 2 -12.75 -4.63 -8.76
N HIS A 3 -14.04 -4.60 -9.14
CA HIS A 3 -15.14 -4.76 -8.18
C HIS A 3 -15.09 -6.09 -7.42
N LEU A 4 -14.78 -7.23 -8.06
CA LEU A 4 -14.68 -8.53 -7.38
C LEU A 4 -13.49 -8.58 -6.40
N ARG A 5 -12.35 -8.01 -6.77
CA ARG A 5 -11.18 -7.87 -5.87
C ARG A 5 -11.57 -7.05 -4.64
N LEU A 6 -12.21 -5.91 -4.86
CA LEU A 6 -12.62 -5.02 -3.79
C LEU A 6 -13.70 -5.62 -2.89
N TYR A 7 -14.72 -6.31 -3.45
CA TYR A 7 -15.71 -7.03 -2.63
C TYR A 7 -15.07 -8.14 -1.80
N SER A 8 -14.09 -8.88 -2.35
CA SER A 8 -13.37 -9.88 -1.57
C SER A 8 -12.55 -9.25 -0.43
N THR A 9 -11.93 -8.09 -0.67
CA THR A 9 -11.17 -7.35 0.34
C THR A 9 -12.09 -6.77 1.41
N VAL A 10 -13.17 -6.09 1.02
CA VAL A 10 -14.13 -5.47 1.94
C VAL A 10 -14.87 -6.53 2.76
N GLU A 11 -15.32 -7.64 2.16
CA GLU A 11 -16.01 -8.71 2.88
C GLU A 11 -15.07 -9.47 3.85
N THR A 12 -13.78 -9.54 3.55
CA THR A 12 -12.76 -10.14 4.44
C THR A 12 -12.39 -9.20 5.59
N LEU A 13 -12.38 -7.88 5.35
CA LEU A 13 -12.11 -6.86 6.37
C LEU A 13 -13.33 -6.59 7.27
N SER A 14 -14.56 -6.76 6.76
CA SER A 14 -15.81 -6.51 7.50
C SER A 14 -16.27 -7.68 8.39
N LYS A 15 -15.60 -8.83 8.31
CA LYS A 15 -15.89 -10.02 9.14
C LYS A 15 -14.71 -10.23 10.08
N GLU A 16 -14.96 -10.59 11.34
CA GLU A 16 -13.92 -11.09 12.23
C GLU A 16 -13.06 -12.11 11.47
N LEU A 17 -11.76 -11.86 11.43
CA LEU A 17 -10.74 -12.61 10.70
C LEU A 17 -11.12 -14.09 10.60
N PRO A 18 -11.28 -14.67 9.40
CA PRO A 18 -11.66 -16.06 9.28
C PRO A 18 -10.58 -16.91 9.96
N LYS A 19 -10.96 -17.61 11.04
CA LYS A 19 -10.11 -18.62 11.68
C LYS A 19 -9.77 -19.68 10.62
N LEU A 20 -8.55 -19.64 10.11
CA LEU A 20 -8.04 -20.63 9.17
C LEU A 20 -7.97 -21.99 9.87
N SER A 21 -8.56 -23.00 9.24
CA SER A 21 -8.43 -24.37 9.72
C SER A 21 -6.97 -24.81 9.59
N LYS A 22 -6.33 -25.10 10.72
CA LYS A 22 -5.09 -25.87 10.78
C LYS A 22 -5.40 -27.30 10.32
N ASN A 23 -5.37 -27.55 9.02
CA ASN A 23 -5.24 -28.91 8.49
C ASN A 23 -4.10 -28.91 7.49
N ASN A 24 -2.90 -29.17 8.02
CA ASN A 24 -1.81 -29.74 7.25
C ASN A 24 -2.17 -31.20 6.94
N ASN A 25 -1.82 -31.62 5.73
CA ASN A 25 -1.86 -32.99 5.22
C ASN A 25 -3.24 -33.48 4.76
N THR A 26 -3.47 -33.46 3.44
CA THR A 26 -3.88 -34.65 2.66
C THR A 26 -3.94 -34.37 1.15
N ILE A 27 -3.15 -35.17 0.43
CA ILE A 27 -3.41 -35.84 -0.87
C ILE A 27 -3.48 -34.99 -2.14
N LEU A 28 -2.58 -35.36 -3.05
CA LEU A 28 -2.48 -35.03 -4.48
C LEU A 28 -3.82 -35.30 -5.20
N GLN A 29 -4.64 -34.26 -5.36
CA GLN A 29 -5.57 -34.19 -6.48
C GLN A 29 -4.90 -33.32 -7.55
N TYR A 30 -4.95 -33.76 -8.81
CA TYR A 30 -4.56 -32.97 -9.98
C TYR A 30 -5.17 -31.57 -9.85
N ARG A 31 -4.35 -30.58 -9.50
CA ARG A 31 -4.80 -29.19 -9.40
C ARG A 31 -4.44 -28.54 -10.72
N GLU A 32 -5.45 -28.16 -11.49
CA GLU A 32 -5.25 -27.15 -12.52
C GLU A 32 -4.52 -25.95 -11.90
N PRO A 33 -3.58 -25.34 -12.62
CA PRO A 33 -2.87 -24.18 -12.13
C PRO A 33 -3.87 -23.09 -11.77
N ILE A 34 -3.58 -22.33 -10.71
CA ILE A 34 -4.46 -21.25 -10.28
C ILE A 34 -4.64 -20.28 -11.46
N ALA A 35 -5.90 -19.99 -11.82
CA ALA A 35 -6.19 -19.10 -12.93
C ALA A 35 -5.51 -17.73 -12.72
N PRO A 36 -4.92 -17.11 -13.76
CA PRO A 36 -4.23 -15.82 -13.65
C PRO A 36 -5.06 -14.73 -12.98
N SER A 37 -6.38 -14.70 -13.23
CA SER A 37 -7.32 -13.75 -12.64
C SER A 37 -7.46 -13.86 -11.12
N ASN A 38 -7.14 -15.03 -10.55
CA ASN A 38 -7.27 -15.31 -9.13
C ASN A 38 -6.01 -14.95 -8.35
N VAL A 39 -4.89 -14.63 -9.04
CA VAL A 39 -3.65 -14.16 -8.42
C VAL A 39 -3.81 -12.68 -8.02
N LEU A 40 -3.75 -12.41 -6.73
CA LEU A 40 -3.97 -11.08 -6.15
C LEU A 40 -2.68 -10.39 -5.68
N HIS A 41 -1.50 -10.99 -5.95
CA HIS A 41 -0.24 -10.39 -5.53
C HIS A 41 -0.04 -9.02 -6.21
N PRO A 42 0.24 -7.93 -5.48
CA PRO A 42 0.26 -6.58 -6.04
C PRO A 42 1.31 -6.36 -7.12
N PHE A 43 2.56 -6.78 -6.89
CA PHE A 43 3.69 -6.40 -7.75
C PHE A 43 4.54 -7.56 -8.30
N TYR A 44 4.25 -8.82 -7.95
CA TYR A 44 5.00 -9.97 -8.44
C TYR A 44 4.78 -10.17 -9.93
N GLU A 45 5.86 -10.32 -10.68
CA GLU A 45 5.85 -10.78 -12.06
C GLU A 45 7.01 -11.76 -12.27
N PRO A 46 6.78 -12.95 -12.85
CA PRO A 46 7.85 -13.95 -13.00
C PRO A 46 9.09 -13.41 -13.71
N SER A 47 10.26 -13.74 -13.17
CA SER A 47 11.56 -13.35 -13.72
C SER A 47 11.86 -14.08 -15.04
N LYS A 48 12.88 -13.62 -15.78
CA LYS A 48 13.32 -14.33 -17.00
C LYS A 48 13.77 -15.75 -16.69
N LEU A 49 14.46 -15.93 -15.56
CA LEU A 49 14.92 -17.23 -15.10
C LEU A 49 13.74 -18.12 -14.71
N GLU A 50 12.77 -17.62 -13.95
CA GLU A 50 11.57 -18.39 -13.61
C GLU A 50 10.82 -18.83 -14.86
N LYS A 51 10.62 -17.93 -15.83
CA LYS A 51 9.97 -18.26 -17.11
C LYS A 51 10.71 -19.35 -17.87
N PHE A 52 12.05 -19.29 -17.89
CA PHE A 52 12.88 -20.32 -18.50
C PHE A 52 12.75 -21.67 -17.77
N THR A 53 12.91 -21.66 -16.44
CA THR A 53 12.81 -22.87 -15.60
C THR A 53 11.44 -23.54 -15.73
N LEU A 54 10.37 -22.74 -15.80
CA LEU A 54 9.01 -23.24 -16.04
C LEU A 54 8.89 -23.99 -17.37
N CYS A 55 9.51 -23.48 -18.43
CA CYS A 55 9.45 -24.10 -19.76
C CYS A 55 10.36 -25.32 -19.87
N PHE A 56 11.49 -25.32 -19.15
CA PHE A 56 12.47 -26.40 -19.15
C PHE A 56 12.05 -27.60 -18.29
N THR A 57 11.30 -27.34 -17.22
CA THR A 57 10.83 -28.39 -16.31
C THR A 57 9.57 -29.05 -16.87
N GLU A 58 9.71 -30.27 -17.39
CA GLU A 58 8.59 -30.97 -18.03
C GLU A 58 7.48 -31.36 -17.05
N ASN A 59 7.85 -31.80 -15.84
CA ASN A 59 6.93 -32.34 -14.84
C ASN A 59 6.85 -31.43 -13.61
N ASN A 60 5.63 -31.03 -13.26
CA ASN A 60 5.35 -30.18 -12.11
C ASN A 60 6.13 -28.84 -12.03
N PRO A 61 6.26 -28.05 -13.11
CA PRO A 61 6.91 -26.75 -13.03
C PRO A 61 6.17 -25.81 -12.04
N THR A 62 6.94 -24.97 -11.33
CA THR A 62 6.42 -24.08 -10.29
C THR A 62 6.99 -22.67 -10.39
N LEU A 63 6.21 -21.68 -9.94
CA LEU A 63 6.70 -20.31 -9.66
C LEU A 63 6.99 -20.16 -8.17
N CYS A 64 7.85 -19.19 -7.83
CA CYS A 64 8.27 -18.94 -6.43
C CYS A 64 8.74 -20.22 -5.74
N ASN A 65 9.48 -21.10 -6.44
CA ASN A 65 9.94 -22.40 -5.96
C ASN A 65 8.82 -23.33 -5.44
N GLY A 66 7.57 -23.11 -5.85
CA GLY A 66 6.41 -23.88 -5.40
C GLY A 66 5.88 -23.47 -4.03
N GLU A 67 6.39 -22.41 -3.43
CA GLU A 67 5.94 -21.96 -2.12
C GLU A 67 4.51 -21.40 -2.16
N ALA A 68 3.73 -21.72 -1.12
CA ALA A 68 2.39 -21.19 -0.95
C ALA A 68 2.44 -19.78 -0.33
N ILE A 69 2.83 -18.80 -1.13
CA ILE A 69 3.01 -17.40 -0.70
C ILE A 69 2.15 -16.39 -1.46
N ILE A 70 1.54 -16.81 -2.56
CA ILE A 70 0.79 -15.91 -3.46
C ILE A 70 -0.67 -15.81 -2.98
N PRO A 71 -1.16 -14.61 -2.63
CA PRO A 71 -2.57 -14.40 -2.29
C PRO A 71 -3.48 -14.80 -3.44
N THR A 72 -4.36 -15.78 -3.21
CA THR A 72 -5.23 -16.35 -4.25
C THR A 72 -6.62 -16.68 -3.75
N VAL A 73 -7.62 -16.41 -4.58
CA VAL A 73 -9.02 -16.80 -4.31
C VAL A 73 -9.25 -18.19 -4.86
N THR A 74 -9.55 -19.15 -3.99
CA THR A 74 -9.77 -20.54 -4.38
C THR A 74 -11.17 -21.00 -3.99
N LYS A 75 -11.86 -21.68 -4.90
CA LYS A 75 -13.11 -22.40 -4.63
C LYS A 75 -12.80 -23.89 -4.61
N ARG A 76 -13.05 -24.55 -3.48
CA ARG A 76 -12.97 -26.01 -3.36
C ARG A 76 -14.37 -26.59 -3.33
N SER A 77 -14.54 -27.82 -3.82
CA SER A 77 -15.84 -28.52 -3.85
C SER A 77 -16.50 -28.63 -2.47
N ASN A 78 -15.69 -28.72 -1.41
CA ASN A 78 -16.14 -28.79 -0.02
C ASN A 78 -16.32 -27.43 0.66
N TRP A 79 -16.13 -26.31 -0.04
CA TRP A 79 -16.30 -24.97 0.53
C TRP A 79 -17.58 -24.31 0.00
N PRO A 80 -18.47 -23.82 0.87
CA PRO A 80 -19.72 -23.19 0.45
C PRO A 80 -19.48 -21.87 -0.29
N LYS A 81 -18.34 -21.22 -0.04
CA LYS A 81 -17.93 -19.96 -0.68
C LYS A 81 -16.43 -20.01 -1.03
N PRO A 82 -15.99 -19.29 -2.08
CA PRO A 82 -14.57 -19.08 -2.33
C PRO A 82 -13.87 -18.50 -1.10
N LYS A 83 -12.64 -18.93 -0.84
CA LYS A 83 -11.82 -18.41 0.26
C LYS A 83 -10.51 -17.85 -0.26
N LEU A 84 -10.03 -16.81 0.40
CA LEU A 84 -8.68 -16.28 0.22
C LEU A 84 -7.68 -17.18 0.95
N VAL A 85 -6.66 -17.63 0.24
CA VAL A 85 -5.57 -18.47 0.77
C VAL A 85 -4.24 -18.03 0.19
N ASN A 86 -3.14 -18.43 0.85
CA ASN A 86 -1.85 -18.43 0.16
C ASN A 86 -1.78 -19.68 -0.72
N GLY A 87 -1.66 -19.47 -2.03
CA GLY A 87 -1.58 -20.54 -3.03
C GLY A 87 -0.17 -20.70 -3.56
N SER A 88 0.15 -21.92 -3.98
CA SER A 88 1.31 -22.23 -4.81
C SER A 88 0.87 -22.21 -6.28
N ILE A 89 1.67 -21.61 -7.15
CA ILE A 89 1.42 -21.67 -8.60
C ILE A 89 2.22 -22.84 -9.14
N THR A 90 1.54 -23.98 -9.27
CA THR A 90 2.08 -25.25 -9.76
C THR A 90 1.31 -25.64 -11.01
N PHE A 91 2.04 -26.07 -12.03
CA PHE A 91 1.49 -26.57 -13.29
C PHE A 91 1.73 -28.07 -13.37
N ASN A 92 0.86 -28.82 -14.04
CA ASN A 92 1.08 -30.27 -14.19
C ASN A 92 2.22 -30.56 -15.18
N THR A 93 2.29 -29.78 -16.27
CA THR A 93 3.31 -29.93 -17.32
C THR A 93 3.71 -28.56 -17.86
N SER A 94 4.76 -28.52 -18.69
CA SER A 94 5.17 -27.31 -19.42
C SER A 94 4.11 -26.82 -20.44
N ARG A 95 3.13 -27.66 -20.80
CA ARG A 95 2.07 -27.30 -21.76
C ARG A 95 1.14 -26.24 -21.17
N GLY A 96 0.89 -25.18 -21.94
CA GLY A 96 -0.03 -24.09 -21.56
C GLY A 96 0.58 -23.02 -20.65
N ILE A 97 1.84 -23.18 -20.22
CA ILE A 97 2.53 -22.16 -19.39
C ILE A 97 2.63 -20.82 -20.11
N ASN A 98 3.01 -20.81 -21.39
CA ASN A 98 3.12 -19.56 -22.15
C ASN A 98 1.78 -18.82 -22.22
N LYS A 99 0.69 -19.55 -22.47
CA LYS A 99 -0.67 -18.99 -22.44
C LYS A 99 -0.99 -18.39 -21.07
N TRP A 100 -0.70 -19.12 -19.99
CA TRP A 100 -0.91 -18.63 -18.62
C TRP A 100 -0.10 -17.36 -18.34
N LEU A 101 1.18 -17.32 -18.75
CA LEU A 101 2.07 -16.16 -18.57
C LEU A 101 1.60 -14.95 -19.38
N GLU A 102 1.11 -15.16 -20.61
CA GLU A 102 0.55 -14.12 -21.46
C GLU A 102 -0.74 -13.54 -20.86
N GLU A 103 -1.66 -14.39 -20.40
CA GLU A 103 -2.88 -13.97 -19.71
C GLU A 103 -2.56 -13.21 -18.41
N TYR A 104 -1.63 -13.73 -17.60
CA TYR A 104 -1.19 -13.08 -16.37
C TYR A 104 -0.57 -11.70 -16.64
N ARG A 105 0.29 -11.61 -17.66
CA ARG A 105 0.87 -10.33 -18.09
C ARG A 105 -0.20 -9.38 -18.61
N ALA A 106 -1.12 -9.85 -19.45
CA ALA A 106 -2.19 -9.03 -19.98
C ALA A 106 -3.05 -8.44 -18.86
N LEU A 107 -3.38 -9.21 -17.82
CA LEU A 107 -4.13 -8.70 -16.66
C LEU A 107 -3.37 -7.65 -15.84
N LYS A 108 -2.04 -7.72 -15.82
CA LYS A 108 -1.18 -6.71 -15.16
C LYS A 108 -0.97 -5.47 -16.02
N ASP A 109 -0.92 -5.64 -17.33
CA ASP A 109 -0.62 -4.56 -18.28
C ASP A 109 -1.86 -3.81 -18.75
N SER A 110 -3.02 -4.48 -18.83
CA SER A 110 -4.30 -3.94 -19.35
C SER A 110 -4.86 -2.73 -18.58
N GLY A 111 -4.23 -2.32 -17.48
CA GLY A 111 -4.59 -1.11 -16.74
C GLY A 111 -3.44 -0.16 -16.43
N HIS A 112 -2.18 -0.51 -16.72
CA HIS A 112 -1.06 0.10 -15.96
C HIS A 112 0.20 0.49 -16.74
N ARG A 113 0.41 0.04 -17.99
CA ARG A 113 1.61 0.43 -18.79
C ARG A 113 1.31 1.45 -19.90
N THR A 114 0.08 1.50 -20.41
CA THR A 114 -0.33 2.40 -21.51
C THR A 114 -1.21 3.57 -21.06
N VAL A 115 -1.61 3.60 -19.79
CA VAL A 115 -2.49 4.64 -19.26
C VAL A 115 -1.64 5.59 -18.42
N HIS A 116 -1.56 6.86 -18.83
CA HIS A 116 -0.94 7.89 -18.01
C HIS A 116 -1.77 8.11 -16.75
N PHE A 117 -1.15 7.87 -15.60
CA PHE A 117 -1.73 8.19 -14.30
C PHE A 117 -1.36 9.63 -13.93
N THR A 118 -2.33 10.41 -13.48
CA THR A 118 -2.08 11.79 -13.04
C THR A 118 -2.14 11.87 -11.52
N ARG A 119 -1.11 12.45 -10.92
CA ARG A 119 -1.08 12.70 -9.47
C ARG A 119 -2.10 13.79 -9.11
N ILE A 120 -2.82 13.60 -8.01
CA ILE A 120 -3.72 14.61 -7.47
C ILE A 120 -2.88 15.80 -6.98
N ASN A 121 -3.29 17.01 -7.38
CA ASN A 121 -2.71 18.26 -6.90
C ASN A 121 -3.81 19.02 -6.17
N LYS A 122 -3.79 18.99 -4.83
CA LYS A 122 -4.86 19.57 -4.04
C LYS A 122 -5.14 21.03 -4.37
N GLU A 123 -4.11 21.85 -4.51
CA GLU A 123 -4.29 23.28 -4.74
C GLU A 123 -4.98 23.57 -6.08
N ALA A 124 -4.50 22.94 -7.16
CA ALA A 124 -5.07 23.11 -8.49
C ALA A 124 -6.45 22.45 -8.61
N ASP A 125 -6.58 21.20 -8.16
CA ASP A 125 -7.82 20.41 -8.30
C ASP A 125 -8.95 20.99 -7.43
N VAL A 126 -8.65 21.55 -6.25
CA VAL A 126 -9.67 22.22 -5.41
C VAL A 126 -10.16 23.50 -6.09
N LYS A 127 -9.26 24.30 -6.64
CA LYS A 127 -9.60 25.56 -7.33
C LYS A 127 -10.47 25.31 -8.56
N ASP A 128 -10.18 24.25 -9.31
CA ASP A 128 -10.94 23.90 -10.52
C ASP A 128 -12.31 23.31 -10.19
N PHE A 129 -12.44 22.61 -9.06
CA PHE A 129 -13.69 21.92 -8.69
C PHE A 129 -14.64 22.77 -7.84
N LEU A 130 -14.14 23.59 -6.91
CA LEU A 130 -14.98 24.39 -6.02
C LEU A 130 -15.27 25.77 -6.61
N LYS A 131 -16.56 26.08 -6.71
CA LYS A 131 -17.00 27.46 -6.98
C LYS A 131 -16.82 28.33 -5.73
N PRO A 132 -16.48 29.62 -5.89
CA PRO A 132 -16.54 30.59 -4.80
C PRO A 132 -17.99 30.80 -4.35
N CYS A 133 -18.19 30.93 -3.03
CA CYS A 133 -19.48 31.34 -2.48
C CYS A 133 -19.50 32.87 -2.39
N PHE A 134 -20.57 33.49 -2.87
CA PHE A 134 -20.72 34.96 -2.90
C PHE A 134 -21.65 35.50 -1.79
N LEU A 135 -22.20 34.61 -0.96
CA LEU A 135 -23.02 35.02 0.18
C LEU A 135 -22.18 35.79 1.19
N ASN A 136 -22.76 36.88 1.69
CA ASN A 136 -22.14 37.70 2.71
C ASN A 136 -23.20 38.32 3.64
N GLU A 137 -22.78 38.71 4.83
CA GLU A 137 -23.67 39.26 5.86
C GLU A 137 -24.22 40.66 5.53
N LEU A 138 -23.61 41.38 4.58
CA LEU A 138 -24.12 42.67 4.14
C LEU A 138 -25.41 42.47 3.35
N SER A 139 -25.45 41.43 2.50
CA SER A 139 -26.64 41.03 1.74
C SER A 139 -27.66 40.24 2.56
N HIS A 140 -27.23 39.50 3.60
CA HIS A 140 -28.09 38.63 4.41
C HIS A 140 -27.74 38.75 5.91
N PRO A 141 -28.30 39.74 6.63
CA PRO A 141 -28.01 39.97 8.05
C PRO A 141 -28.40 38.81 8.97
N GLU A 142 -29.37 37.99 8.57
CA GLU A 142 -29.89 36.81 9.29
C GLU A 142 -28.80 35.76 9.54
N LEU A 143 -27.75 35.76 8.71
CA LEU A 143 -26.57 34.92 8.89
C LEU A 143 -25.90 35.15 10.25
N LYS A 144 -25.95 36.37 10.80
CA LYS A 144 -25.39 36.66 12.14
C LYS A 144 -26.08 35.85 13.24
N GLN A 145 -27.39 35.70 13.16
CA GLN A 145 -28.18 34.93 14.13
C GLN A 145 -27.89 33.43 14.02
N LEU A 146 -27.64 32.93 12.81
CA LEU A 146 -27.22 31.56 12.57
C LEU A 146 -25.87 31.25 13.23
N PHE A 147 -24.88 32.16 13.16
CA PHE A 147 -23.61 32.00 13.87
C PHE A 147 -23.77 32.01 15.39
N THR A 148 -24.64 32.86 15.93
CA THR A 148 -24.93 32.86 17.37
C THR A 148 -25.46 31.50 17.81
N THR A 149 -26.40 30.93 17.04
CA THR A 149 -26.97 29.60 17.30
C THR A 149 -25.90 28.50 17.28
N LEU A 150 -24.97 28.56 16.32
CA LEU A 150 -23.85 27.61 16.19
C LEU A 150 -22.82 27.74 17.32
N LYS A 151 -22.57 28.97 17.82
CA LYS A 151 -21.66 29.23 18.95
C LYS A 151 -22.21 28.75 20.28
N GLU A 152 -23.52 28.87 20.46
CA GLU A 152 -24.23 28.43 21.65
C GLU A 152 -24.51 26.92 21.66
N GLU A 153 -24.11 26.20 20.59
CA GLU A 153 -24.23 24.74 20.46
C GLU A 153 -25.68 24.25 20.71
N ARG A 154 -26.66 25.08 20.33
CA ARG A 154 -28.09 24.83 20.57
C ARG A 154 -28.61 23.72 19.65
N GLY A 155 -28.24 22.46 19.89
CA GLY A 155 -28.81 21.28 19.24
C GLY A 155 -28.78 21.28 17.70
N ILE A 156 -29.28 20.21 17.10
CA ILE A 156 -29.38 20.12 15.63
C ILE A 156 -30.66 20.79 15.11
N GLU A 157 -31.73 20.71 15.91
CA GLU A 157 -33.08 21.16 15.57
C GLU A 157 -33.13 22.67 15.32
N TYR A 158 -32.41 23.46 16.12
CA TYR A 158 -32.35 24.91 15.96
C TYR A 158 -31.55 25.31 14.73
N ILE A 159 -30.44 24.63 14.42
CA ILE A 159 -29.66 24.91 13.21
C ILE A 159 -30.47 24.57 11.97
N TYR A 160 -31.14 23.41 11.98
CA TYR A 160 -32.03 22.98 10.92
C TYR A 160 -33.17 24.00 10.71
N ALA A 161 -33.84 24.44 11.78
CA ALA A 161 -34.91 25.44 11.70
C ALA A 161 -34.41 26.80 11.19
N SER A 162 -33.28 27.29 11.72
CA SER A 162 -32.69 28.57 11.32
C SER A 162 -32.32 28.60 9.83
N ILE A 163 -31.72 27.52 9.31
CA ILE A 163 -31.40 27.42 7.88
C ILE A 163 -32.67 27.46 7.03
N ASN A 164 -33.71 26.71 7.42
CA ASN A 164 -34.98 26.71 6.69
C ASN A 164 -35.63 28.10 6.68
N ASN A 165 -35.65 28.80 7.81
CA ASN A 165 -36.23 30.14 7.89
C ASN A 165 -35.51 31.12 6.95
N ILE A 166 -34.16 31.10 6.94
CA ILE A 166 -33.37 31.99 6.07
C ILE A 166 -33.67 31.72 4.59
N VAL A 167 -33.77 30.45 4.18
CA VAL A 167 -34.10 30.09 2.79
C VAL A 167 -35.52 30.50 2.42
N LEU A 168 -36.50 30.32 3.32
CA LEU A 168 -37.89 30.71 3.08
C LEU A 168 -38.06 32.23 2.94
N GLU A 169 -37.29 33.01 3.70
CA GLU A 169 -37.34 34.47 3.69
C GLU A 169 -36.60 35.08 2.49
N ASN A 170 -35.63 34.37 1.90
CA ASN A 170 -34.77 34.86 0.82
C ASN A 170 -35.00 34.10 -0.50
N LYS A 171 -35.80 34.70 -1.40
CA LYS A 171 -36.06 34.10 -2.73
C LYS A 171 -34.77 33.90 -3.52
N GLY A 172 -34.56 32.67 -4.00
CA GLY A 172 -33.42 32.31 -4.86
C GLY A 172 -32.17 31.88 -4.10
N LEU A 173 -32.22 31.85 -2.77
CA LEU A 173 -31.18 31.26 -1.93
C LEU A 173 -31.45 29.75 -1.77
N PHE A 174 -30.43 28.92 -1.94
CA PHE A 174 -30.55 27.48 -1.72
C PHE A 174 -29.83 27.04 -0.44
N HIS A 175 -30.25 25.90 0.13
CA HIS A 175 -29.67 25.36 1.36
C HIS A 175 -28.17 25.07 1.20
N GLU A 176 -27.75 24.55 0.04
CA GLU A 176 -26.35 24.28 -0.27
C GLU A 176 -25.50 25.55 -0.26
N ASP A 177 -26.03 26.70 -0.67
CA ASP A 177 -25.29 27.96 -0.66
C ASP A 177 -25.00 28.39 0.78
N LEU A 178 -26.00 28.28 1.65
CA LEU A 178 -25.85 28.53 3.09
C LEU A 178 -24.82 27.59 3.72
N TYR A 179 -24.84 26.30 3.38
CA TYR A 179 -23.85 25.37 3.88
C TYR A 179 -22.45 25.68 3.37
N GLN A 180 -22.30 26.00 2.07
CA GLN A 180 -21.01 26.42 1.52
C GLN A 180 -20.48 27.66 2.23
N PHE A 181 -21.35 28.63 2.52
CA PHE A 181 -20.99 29.83 3.28
C PHE A 181 -20.52 29.48 4.70
N LEU A 182 -21.30 28.70 5.46
CA LEU A 182 -20.94 28.30 6.83
C LEU A 182 -19.62 27.52 6.89
N LEU A 183 -19.38 26.65 5.92
CA LEU A 183 -18.16 25.83 5.88
C LEU A 183 -16.91 26.66 5.55
N GLN A 184 -17.05 27.76 4.80
CA GLN A 184 -15.96 28.68 4.50
C GLN A 184 -15.66 29.67 5.64
N ASP A 185 -16.62 29.93 6.52
CA ASP A 185 -16.49 30.97 7.53
C ASP A 185 -15.56 30.59 8.69
N SER A 186 -14.56 31.43 8.94
CA SER A 186 -13.53 31.22 9.97
C SER A 186 -14.07 31.24 11.41
N ARG A 187 -15.28 31.74 11.65
CA ARG A 187 -15.91 31.74 12.98
C ARG A 187 -16.36 30.35 13.43
N ILE A 188 -16.48 29.40 12.52
CA ILE A 188 -16.69 27.99 12.87
C ILE A 188 -15.34 27.40 13.26
N ASN A 189 -14.94 27.63 14.52
CA ASN A 189 -13.62 27.27 15.05
C ASN A 189 -13.67 26.11 16.07
N LYS A 190 -14.78 25.38 16.12
CA LYS A 190 -15.00 24.20 16.96
C LYS A 190 -15.45 23.01 16.13
N ILE A 191 -14.98 21.82 16.46
CA ILE A 191 -15.34 20.58 15.78
C ILE A 191 -16.81 20.20 16.04
N GLU A 192 -17.34 20.58 17.20
CA GLU A 192 -18.74 20.38 17.60
C GLU A 192 -19.68 21.17 16.68
N SER A 193 -19.37 22.45 16.43
CA SER A 193 -20.14 23.29 15.49
C SER A 193 -20.11 22.71 14.07
N LEU A 194 -18.94 22.23 13.62
CA LEU A 194 -18.84 21.56 12.31
C LEU A 194 -19.65 20.26 12.28
N THR A 195 -19.61 19.47 13.36
CA THR A 195 -20.39 18.22 13.49
C THR A 195 -21.88 18.50 13.42
N LEU A 196 -22.37 19.57 14.06
CA LEU A 196 -23.75 20.00 13.95
C LEU A 196 -24.14 20.41 12.52
N ILE A 197 -23.24 21.09 11.79
CA ILE A 197 -23.44 21.40 10.37
C ILE A 197 -23.57 20.11 9.54
N VAL A 198 -22.67 19.14 9.72
CA VAL A 198 -22.74 17.84 9.02
C VAL A 198 -24.05 17.11 9.30
N LYS A 199 -24.48 17.08 10.57
CA LYS A 199 -25.76 16.48 10.95
C LYS A 199 -26.94 17.22 10.31
N SER A 200 -26.89 18.55 10.25
CA SER A 200 -27.92 19.37 9.61
C SER A 200 -28.01 19.09 8.09
N ILE A 201 -26.87 18.98 7.40
CA ILE A 201 -26.81 18.57 5.98
C ILE A 201 -27.48 17.20 5.82
N ASN A 202 -27.19 16.24 6.70
CA ASN A 202 -27.80 14.92 6.67
C ASN A 202 -29.33 14.97 6.80
N HIS A 203 -29.88 15.88 7.61
CA HIS A 203 -31.32 16.07 7.71
C HIS A 203 -31.92 16.68 6.43
N HIS A 204 -31.27 17.67 5.83
CA HIS A 204 -31.75 18.27 4.57
C HIS A 204 -31.55 17.40 3.34
N LEU A 205 -30.69 16.38 3.40
CA LEU A 205 -30.49 15.43 2.31
C LEU A 205 -31.77 14.68 1.92
N HIS A 206 -32.65 14.38 2.88
CA HIS A 206 -33.90 13.68 2.60
C HIS A 206 -35.04 14.60 2.16
N SER A 207 -34.97 15.89 2.47
CA SER A 207 -36.06 16.84 2.22
C SER A 207 -35.80 17.78 1.05
N VAL A 208 -34.58 18.32 0.90
CA VAL A 208 -34.32 19.42 -0.04
C VAL A 208 -33.15 19.15 -0.99
N ILE A 209 -32.07 18.52 -0.53
CA ILE A 209 -30.91 18.28 -1.42
C ILE A 209 -31.18 17.02 -2.28
N ASP A 210 -31.39 17.21 -3.58
CA ASP A 210 -31.89 16.19 -4.49
C ASP A 210 -30.89 15.78 -5.60
N HIS A 211 -29.69 16.37 -5.61
CA HIS A 211 -28.66 16.06 -6.59
C HIS A 211 -27.30 15.77 -5.96
N LEU A 212 -26.67 14.66 -6.37
CA LEU A 212 -25.34 14.25 -5.91
C LEU A 212 -24.26 15.31 -6.20
N ASN A 213 -24.41 16.05 -7.31
CA ASN A 213 -23.49 17.11 -7.72
C ASN A 213 -23.42 18.28 -6.73
N LEU A 214 -24.42 18.44 -5.86
CA LEU A 214 -24.42 19.46 -4.81
C LEU A 214 -23.72 18.95 -3.53
N ILE A 215 -23.82 17.65 -3.27
CA ILE A 215 -23.26 17.01 -2.07
C ILE A 215 -21.74 16.88 -2.14
N ASP A 216 -21.19 16.55 -3.30
CA ASP A 216 -19.75 16.33 -3.45
C ASP A 216 -18.91 17.60 -3.13
N PRO A 217 -19.24 18.80 -3.66
CA PRO A 217 -18.60 20.04 -3.22
C PRO A 217 -18.77 20.35 -1.73
N LEU A 218 -19.93 20.04 -1.14
CA LEU A 218 -20.17 20.22 0.29
C LEU A 218 -19.27 19.31 1.13
N LEU A 219 -19.15 18.03 0.77
CA LEU A 219 -18.25 17.08 1.42
C LEU A 219 -16.80 17.57 1.35
N LEU A 220 -16.35 18.02 0.18
CA LEU A 220 -15.01 18.58 0.03
C LEU A 220 -14.82 19.81 0.93
N ARG A 221 -15.78 20.73 0.99
CA ARG A 221 -15.72 21.92 1.87
C ARG A 221 -15.67 21.53 3.35
N ILE A 222 -16.41 20.50 3.79
CA ILE A 222 -16.30 19.97 5.16
C ILE A 222 -14.87 19.49 5.40
N MET A 223 -14.30 18.69 4.49
CA MET A 223 -12.96 18.14 4.68
C MET A 223 -11.87 19.22 4.65
N ILE A 224 -11.99 20.23 3.78
CA ILE A 224 -11.09 21.39 3.76
C ILE A 224 -11.18 22.13 5.09
N ALA A 225 -12.38 22.39 5.61
CA ALA A 225 -12.56 23.07 6.89
C ALA A 225 -11.90 22.30 8.06
N ILE A 226 -11.96 20.96 8.05
CA ILE A 226 -11.25 20.12 9.03
C ILE A 226 -9.73 20.33 8.94
N GLN A 227 -9.17 20.27 7.72
CA GLN A 227 -7.73 20.35 7.51
C GLN A 227 -7.18 21.76 7.77
N GLU A 228 -7.77 22.81 7.20
CA GLU A 228 -7.30 24.19 7.36
C GLU A 228 -7.35 24.67 8.81
N ARG A 229 -8.34 24.20 9.57
CA ARG A 229 -8.51 24.56 10.99
C ARG A 229 -7.85 23.58 11.95
N ASN A 230 -7.19 22.54 11.44
CA ASN A 230 -6.55 21.48 12.22
C ASN A 230 -7.45 20.89 13.31
N PHE A 231 -8.72 20.62 12.98
CA PHE A 231 -9.62 20.04 13.98
C PHE A 231 -9.21 18.62 14.37
N PRO A 232 -9.28 18.27 15.67
CA PRO A 232 -9.06 16.90 16.10
C PRO A 232 -10.19 16.01 15.55
N ILE A 233 -9.81 14.86 14.98
CA ILE A 233 -10.79 13.90 14.46
C ILE A 233 -11.42 13.15 15.63
N THR A 234 -12.65 13.51 15.98
CA THR A 234 -13.40 12.88 17.07
C THR A 234 -14.23 11.69 16.58
N GLU A 235 -14.57 10.78 17.50
CA GLU A 235 -15.46 9.65 17.20
C GLU A 235 -16.85 10.14 16.75
N GLU A 236 -17.36 11.22 17.35
CA GLU A 236 -18.66 11.78 17.00
C GLU A 236 -18.68 12.36 15.58
N MET A 237 -17.65 13.11 15.20
CA MET A 237 -17.51 13.63 13.83
C MET A 237 -17.42 12.48 12.83
N THR A 238 -16.63 11.45 13.15
CA THR A 238 -16.50 10.24 12.33
C THR A 238 -17.83 9.53 12.15
N LYS A 239 -18.61 9.32 13.23
CA LYS A 239 -19.95 8.73 13.16
C LYS A 239 -20.91 9.58 12.33
N SER A 240 -20.87 10.89 12.51
CA SER A 240 -21.74 11.83 11.78
C SER A 240 -21.44 11.82 10.29
N LEU A 241 -20.16 11.79 9.90
CA LEU A 241 -19.75 11.68 8.50
C LEU A 241 -20.14 10.32 7.90
N MET A 242 -19.92 9.21 8.61
CA MET A 242 -20.33 7.88 8.14
C MET A 242 -21.84 7.81 7.92
N LYS A 243 -22.64 8.34 8.85
CA LYS A 243 -24.10 8.44 8.70
C LYS A 243 -24.50 9.29 7.48
N LEU A 244 -23.78 10.39 7.21
CA LEU A 244 -23.99 11.19 6.01
C LEU A 244 -23.72 10.38 4.73
N LEU A 245 -22.61 9.63 4.68
CA LEU A 245 -22.28 8.78 3.53
C LEU A 245 -23.30 7.66 3.31
N GLU A 246 -23.79 7.04 4.39
CA GLU A 246 -24.87 6.05 4.35
C GLU A 246 -26.18 6.66 3.83
N SER A 247 -26.56 7.84 4.34
CA SER A 247 -27.78 8.53 3.90
C SER A 247 -27.69 8.95 2.42
N ILE A 248 -26.49 9.30 1.92
CA ILE A 248 -26.25 9.56 0.48
C ILE A 248 -26.47 8.28 -0.34
N ASN A 249 -25.95 7.14 0.12
CA ASN A 249 -26.17 5.85 -0.55
C ASN A 249 -27.65 5.51 -0.64
N GLU A 250 -28.39 5.66 0.47
CA GLU A 250 -29.82 5.40 0.55
C GLU A 250 -30.63 6.35 -0.33
N ARG A 251 -30.37 7.66 -0.23
CA ARG A 251 -31.12 8.69 -0.98
C ARG A 251 -30.98 8.55 -2.49
N PHE A 252 -29.78 8.27 -2.98
CA PHE A 252 -29.50 8.19 -4.41
C PHE A 252 -29.48 6.77 -4.96
N ASN A 253 -29.81 5.76 -4.13
CA ASN A 253 -29.77 4.34 -4.49
C ASN A 253 -28.39 3.92 -5.07
N ILE A 254 -27.31 4.43 -4.47
CA ILE A 254 -25.93 4.13 -4.86
C ILE A 254 -25.36 3.14 -3.85
N LYS A 255 -24.74 2.07 -4.35
CA LYS A 255 -24.18 1.04 -3.46
C LYS A 255 -23.04 1.54 -2.59
N ASN A 256 -22.20 2.42 -3.12
CA ASN A 256 -21.13 3.09 -2.39
C ASN A 256 -20.77 4.42 -3.09
N CYS A 257 -21.16 5.52 -2.48
CA CYS A 257 -21.01 6.89 -2.97
C CYS A 257 -19.55 7.32 -3.09
N LEU A 258 -18.61 6.67 -2.38
CA LEU A 258 -17.18 6.96 -2.46
C LEU A 258 -16.63 6.82 -3.89
N TYR A 259 -17.23 5.96 -4.73
CA TYR A 259 -16.84 5.82 -6.14
C TYR A 259 -17.38 6.93 -7.05
N SER A 260 -18.39 7.66 -6.60
CA SER A 260 -19.09 8.65 -7.42
C SER A 260 -18.55 10.06 -7.21
N PHE A 261 -17.86 10.31 -6.09
CA PHE A 261 -17.29 11.63 -5.78
C PHE A 261 -16.11 11.98 -6.68
N HIS A 262 -15.79 13.26 -6.80
CA HIS A 262 -14.62 13.73 -7.53
C HIS A 262 -13.32 13.20 -6.88
N PRO A 263 -12.25 12.89 -7.65
CA PRO A 263 -11.01 12.36 -7.10
C PRO A 263 -10.41 13.20 -5.97
N ILE A 264 -10.57 14.53 -6.04
CA ILE A 264 -10.08 15.43 -4.98
C ILE A 264 -10.85 15.24 -3.67
N THR A 265 -12.18 15.11 -3.71
CA THR A 265 -13.01 14.81 -2.54
C THR A 265 -12.60 13.47 -1.93
N ARG A 266 -12.35 12.46 -2.77
CA ARG A 266 -11.85 11.15 -2.32
C ARG A 266 -10.48 11.24 -1.65
N GLN A 267 -9.58 12.10 -2.13
CA GLN A 267 -8.28 12.34 -1.51
C GLN A 267 -8.43 12.97 -0.11
N TYR A 268 -9.29 13.98 0.02
CA TYR A 268 -9.56 14.61 1.32
C TYR A 268 -10.26 13.66 2.30
N LEU A 269 -11.22 12.85 1.81
CA LEU A 269 -11.84 11.79 2.61
C LEU A 269 -10.82 10.73 3.01
N LEU A 270 -9.85 10.39 2.14
CA LEU A 270 -8.79 9.44 2.47
C LEU A 270 -7.97 9.96 3.64
N ASP A 271 -7.53 11.22 3.61
CA ASP A 271 -6.79 11.82 4.72
C ASP A 271 -7.58 11.81 6.03
N PHE A 272 -8.88 12.12 5.96
CA PHE A 272 -9.78 12.05 7.12
C PHE A 272 -9.85 10.63 7.69
N PHE A 273 -10.08 9.61 6.85
CA PHE A 273 -10.21 8.23 7.31
C PHE A 273 -8.90 7.61 7.76
N LEU A 274 -7.76 8.07 7.25
CA LEU A 274 -6.45 7.69 7.75
C LEU A 274 -6.24 8.21 9.18
N GLN A 275 -6.60 9.46 9.45
CA GLN A 275 -6.54 10.04 10.80
C GLN A 275 -7.55 9.40 11.76
N ALA A 276 -8.75 9.04 11.27
CA ALA A 276 -9.75 8.29 12.02
C ALA A 276 -9.44 6.79 12.15
N GLU A 277 -8.31 6.31 11.61
CA GLU A 277 -7.85 4.93 11.63
C GLU A 277 -8.85 3.91 11.03
N LYS A 278 -9.58 4.34 10.01
CA LYS A 278 -10.60 3.56 9.30
C LYS A 278 -9.98 2.84 8.09
N LEU A 279 -9.44 1.64 8.33
CA LEU A 279 -8.67 0.89 7.34
C LEU A 279 -9.50 0.50 6.10
N THR A 280 -10.73 0.05 6.28
CA THR A 280 -11.60 -0.44 5.19
C THR A 280 -11.96 0.69 4.22
N GLU A 281 -12.35 1.84 4.77
CA GLU A 281 -12.69 3.06 4.06
C GLU A 281 -11.46 3.63 3.33
N SER A 282 -10.31 3.67 4.02
CA SER A 282 -9.03 4.09 3.42
C SER A 282 -8.63 3.20 2.24
N LYS A 283 -8.72 1.88 2.39
CA LYS A 283 -8.46 0.93 1.30
C LYS A 283 -9.42 1.14 0.13
N THR A 284 -10.70 1.35 0.42
CA THR A 284 -11.74 1.59 -0.59
C THR A 284 -11.42 2.83 -1.40
N LEU A 285 -11.04 3.93 -0.73
CA LEU A 285 -10.69 5.19 -1.35
C LEU A 285 -9.44 5.09 -2.22
N ILE A 286 -8.34 4.51 -1.72
CA ILE A 286 -7.13 4.26 -2.52
C ILE A 286 -7.47 3.49 -3.80
N SER A 287 -8.25 2.43 -3.67
CA SER A 287 -8.62 1.59 -4.82
C SER A 287 -9.48 2.37 -5.82
N SER A 288 -10.39 3.22 -5.34
CA SER A 288 -11.21 4.07 -6.22
C SER A 288 -10.40 5.16 -6.93
N ILE A 289 -9.43 5.79 -6.25
CA ILE A 289 -8.58 6.83 -6.84
C ILE A 289 -7.72 6.21 -7.96
N VAL A 290 -7.16 5.03 -7.70
CA VAL A 290 -6.38 4.28 -8.70
C VAL A 290 -7.26 3.81 -9.87
N ALA A 291 -8.51 3.39 -9.61
CA ALA A 291 -9.45 3.01 -10.67
C ALA A 291 -9.76 4.18 -11.61
N ASP A 292 -9.81 5.40 -11.09
CA ASP A 292 -9.97 6.66 -11.86
C ASP A 292 -8.69 7.12 -12.54
N LYS A 293 -7.64 6.29 -12.57
CA LYS A 293 -6.34 6.59 -13.19
C LYS A 293 -5.65 7.80 -12.53
N ARG A 294 -5.90 8.01 -11.24
CA ARG A 294 -5.24 9.02 -10.41
C ARG A 294 -4.33 8.37 -9.38
N ILE A 295 -3.33 9.11 -8.92
CA ILE A 295 -2.43 8.68 -7.85
C ILE A 295 -2.70 9.54 -6.61
N PRO A 296 -2.98 8.93 -5.45
CA PRO A 296 -3.09 9.66 -4.19
C PRO A 296 -1.78 10.37 -3.82
N GLU A 297 -1.85 11.34 -2.91
CA GLU A 297 -0.65 12.00 -2.41
C GLU A 297 0.28 11.04 -1.66
N ASP A 298 1.59 11.25 -1.80
CA ASP A 298 2.59 10.36 -1.20
C ASP A 298 2.44 10.26 0.32
N GLN A 299 2.11 11.38 0.97
CA GLN A 299 1.94 11.43 2.42
C GLN A 299 0.77 10.55 2.88
N SER A 300 -0.36 10.57 2.17
CA SER A 300 -1.53 9.75 2.49
C SER A 300 -1.24 8.26 2.28
N VAL A 301 -0.47 7.91 1.25
CA VAL A 301 -0.02 6.52 1.03
C VAL A 301 0.90 6.05 2.15
N LEU A 302 1.83 6.89 2.63
CA LEU A 302 2.70 6.57 3.75
C LEU A 302 1.91 6.42 5.07
N GLN A 303 0.94 7.30 5.32
CA GLN A 303 0.03 7.16 6.46
C GLN A 303 -0.81 5.88 6.37
N TYR A 304 -1.24 5.50 5.16
CA TYR A 304 -1.92 4.22 4.93
C TYR A 304 -1.04 3.02 5.28
N PHE A 305 0.24 3.05 4.90
CA PHE A 305 1.20 2.02 5.26
C PHE A 305 1.43 1.93 6.78
N GLN A 306 1.49 3.06 7.47
CA GLN A 306 1.57 3.11 8.93
C GLN A 306 0.30 2.55 9.58
N LEU A 307 -0.88 2.87 9.05
CA LEU A 307 -2.15 2.33 9.53
C LEU A 307 -2.20 0.81 9.35
N LEU A 308 -1.72 0.28 8.23
CA LEU A 308 -1.56 -1.15 8.02
C LEU A 308 -0.65 -1.78 9.08
N ASP A 309 0.52 -1.20 9.37
CA ASP A 309 1.41 -1.73 10.41
C ASP A 309 0.80 -1.67 11.81
N LYS A 310 -0.05 -0.69 12.09
CA LYS A 310 -0.78 -0.60 13.36
C LYS A 310 -1.84 -1.70 13.47
N PHE A 311 -2.65 -1.88 12.42
CA PHE A 311 -3.71 -2.89 12.38
C PHE A 311 -3.15 -4.32 12.40
N PHE A 312 -2.04 -4.49 11.71
CA PHE A 312 -1.30 -5.72 11.58
C PHE A 312 -0.04 -5.62 12.46
N LYS A 313 -0.16 -5.22 13.73
CA LYS A 313 0.97 -5.24 14.67
C LYS A 313 1.03 -6.59 15.38
N ASN A 314 2.24 -7.17 15.53
CA ASN A 314 2.56 -8.34 16.36
C ASN A 314 2.15 -9.74 15.87
N ASP A 315 1.50 -9.90 14.71
CA ASP A 315 1.19 -11.23 14.18
C ASP A 315 2.14 -11.58 13.00
N LYS A 316 2.99 -12.59 13.16
CA LYS A 316 3.87 -13.09 12.08
C LYS A 316 3.26 -14.27 11.31
N SER A 317 1.97 -14.55 11.49
CA SER A 317 1.29 -15.68 10.87
C SER A 317 1.25 -15.55 9.34
N ASN A 318 1.11 -16.68 8.63
CA ASN A 318 0.90 -16.65 7.18
C ASN A 318 -0.42 -15.95 6.77
N SER A 319 -1.42 -15.91 7.65
CA SER A 319 -2.69 -15.19 7.45
C SER A 319 -2.51 -13.68 7.49
N PHE A 320 -1.57 -13.21 8.30
CA PHE A 320 -1.23 -11.81 8.39
C PHE A 320 -0.71 -11.26 7.07
N PHE A 321 0.32 -11.91 6.49
CA PHE A 321 0.92 -11.46 5.23
C PHE A 321 -0.09 -11.51 4.09
N LEU A 322 -0.96 -12.51 4.09
CA LEU A 322 -2.05 -12.65 3.13
C LEU A 322 -2.98 -11.42 3.17
N ASN A 323 -3.43 -11.01 4.35
CA ASN A 323 -4.33 -9.86 4.51
C ASN A 323 -3.62 -8.53 4.21
N LYS A 324 -2.35 -8.40 4.60
CA LYS A 324 -1.54 -7.21 4.30
C LYS A 324 -1.33 -7.05 2.78
N LEU A 325 -0.96 -8.12 2.08
CA LEU A 325 -0.84 -8.12 0.62
C LEU A 325 -2.17 -7.85 -0.10
N LEU A 326 -3.29 -8.35 0.45
CA LEU A 326 -4.63 -8.05 -0.07
C LEU A 326 -4.93 -6.55 0.02
N CYS A 327 -4.59 -5.91 1.14
CA CYS A 327 -4.74 -4.46 1.30
C CYS A 327 -3.85 -3.69 0.29
N LEU A 328 -2.68 -4.23 -0.04
CA LEU A 328 -1.75 -3.65 -1.01
C LEU A 328 -2.08 -3.97 -2.48
N SER A 329 -3.13 -4.76 -2.77
CA SER A 329 -3.42 -5.29 -4.12
C SER A 329 -3.47 -4.25 -5.26
N ASP A 330 -3.81 -3.00 -4.96
CA ASP A 330 -3.94 -1.89 -5.93
C ASP A 330 -2.76 -0.90 -5.87
N ILE A 331 -1.67 -1.23 -5.17
CA ILE A 331 -0.53 -0.31 -4.97
C ILE A 331 0.39 -0.19 -6.18
N LEU A 332 0.34 -1.15 -7.13
CA LEU A 332 1.31 -1.20 -8.24
C LEU A 332 1.37 0.10 -9.07
N PRO A 333 0.26 0.74 -9.45
CA PRO A 333 0.30 2.02 -10.18
C PRO A 333 0.95 3.14 -9.36
N ILE A 334 0.68 3.15 -8.05
CA ILE A 334 1.28 4.10 -7.11
C ILE A 334 2.80 3.90 -7.08
N LEU A 335 3.29 2.66 -6.96
CA LEU A 335 4.72 2.37 -6.96
C LEU A 335 5.40 2.79 -8.26
N ARG A 336 4.81 2.49 -9.43
CA ARG A 336 5.37 2.90 -10.74
C ARG A 336 5.50 4.42 -10.92
N SER A 337 4.62 5.18 -10.27
CA SER A 337 4.63 6.64 -10.31
C SER A 337 5.39 7.29 -9.14
N SER A 338 5.87 6.49 -8.17
CA SER A 338 6.47 6.99 -6.95
C SER A 338 7.98 7.17 -7.08
N LYS A 339 8.47 8.27 -6.52
CA LYS A 339 9.90 8.56 -6.31
C LYS A 339 10.27 8.52 -4.84
N ASN A 340 9.33 8.14 -3.97
CA ASN A 340 9.52 8.22 -2.53
C ASN A 340 10.16 6.92 -2.00
N PRO A 341 11.42 6.96 -1.52
CA PRO A 341 12.12 5.77 -1.05
C PRO A 341 11.44 5.11 0.15
N LEU A 342 10.69 5.86 0.97
CA LEU A 342 9.99 5.31 2.13
C LEU A 342 8.90 4.32 1.72
N MET A 343 8.22 4.55 0.58
CA MET A 343 7.23 3.60 0.06
C MET A 343 7.88 2.28 -0.32
N PHE A 344 9.01 2.33 -1.01
CA PHE A 344 9.74 1.12 -1.40
C PHE A 344 10.31 0.40 -0.19
N LYS A 345 10.89 1.11 0.79
CA LYS A 345 11.35 0.51 2.05
C LYS A 345 10.24 -0.27 2.75
N TYR A 346 9.02 0.27 2.78
CA TYR A 346 7.87 -0.42 3.32
C TYR A 346 7.53 -1.70 2.52
N ILE A 347 7.44 -1.61 1.20
CA ILE A 347 7.08 -2.74 0.33
C ILE A 347 8.16 -3.84 0.35
N ILE A 348 9.44 -3.48 0.46
CA ILE A 348 10.55 -4.43 0.59
C ILE A 348 10.32 -5.34 1.79
N GLN A 349 9.93 -4.79 2.94
CA GLN A 349 9.67 -5.56 4.17
C GLN A 349 8.49 -6.54 4.04
N VAL A 350 7.61 -6.34 3.05
CA VAL A 350 6.46 -7.21 2.79
C VAL A 350 6.83 -8.35 1.82
N CYS A 351 7.94 -8.25 1.10
CA CYS A 351 8.43 -9.33 0.25
C CYS A 351 8.72 -10.58 1.10
N ARG A 352 8.44 -11.76 0.55
CA ARG A 352 8.62 -13.07 1.20
C ARG A 352 9.65 -13.94 0.48
N THR A 353 9.96 -13.62 -0.76
CA THR A 353 10.94 -14.31 -1.61
C THR A 353 11.81 -13.34 -2.36
N PHE A 354 12.94 -13.84 -2.83
CA PHE A 354 13.84 -13.08 -3.68
C PHE A 354 13.20 -12.69 -5.04
N ASN A 355 12.29 -13.50 -5.57
CA ASN A 355 11.62 -13.20 -6.85
C ASN A 355 10.69 -11.98 -6.75
N GLU A 356 10.10 -11.74 -5.57
CA GLU A 356 9.36 -10.51 -5.28
C GLU A 356 10.30 -9.30 -5.18
N VAL A 357 11.50 -9.47 -4.62
CA VAL A 357 12.56 -8.45 -4.61
C VAL A 357 12.99 -8.09 -6.03
N GLU A 358 13.27 -9.07 -6.88
CA GLU A 358 13.60 -8.82 -8.30
C GLU A 358 12.47 -8.09 -9.03
N SER A 359 11.22 -8.47 -8.77
CA SER A 359 10.05 -7.81 -9.33
C SER A 359 9.98 -6.34 -8.93
N LEU A 360 10.25 -6.04 -7.65
CA LEU A 360 10.25 -4.67 -7.14
C LEU A 360 11.39 -3.84 -7.72
N ILE A 361 12.61 -4.39 -7.83
CA ILE A 361 13.75 -3.72 -8.48
C ILE A 361 13.41 -3.39 -9.93
N ARG A 362 12.78 -4.31 -10.67
CA ARG A 362 12.33 -4.03 -12.04
C ARG A 362 11.31 -2.90 -12.09
N ILE A 363 10.33 -2.87 -11.18
CA ILE A 363 9.36 -1.76 -11.10
C ILE A 363 10.08 -0.44 -10.84
N MET A 364 11.06 -0.41 -9.94
CA MET A 364 11.84 0.80 -9.66
C MET A 364 12.66 1.26 -10.88
N ARG A 365 13.15 0.32 -11.70
CA ARG A 365 13.81 0.62 -12.98
C ARG A 365 12.83 1.17 -14.05
N GLU A 366 11.52 0.90 -13.92
CA GLU A 366 10.47 1.44 -14.79
C GLU A 366 10.01 2.85 -14.39
N CYS A 367 10.30 3.32 -13.16
CA CYS A 367 9.90 4.65 -12.68
C CYS A 367 10.58 5.76 -13.50
N GLU A 368 9.85 6.82 -13.87
CA GLU A 368 10.44 7.95 -14.60
C GLU A 368 11.43 8.75 -13.72
N GLY A 369 12.66 8.99 -14.20
CA GLY A 369 13.65 9.86 -13.53
C GLY A 369 14.85 9.11 -12.93
N ASN A 370 15.32 9.53 -11.74
CA ASN A 370 16.56 9.03 -11.13
C ASN A 370 16.39 7.65 -10.44
N CYS A 371 16.05 6.62 -11.21
CA CYS A 371 15.83 5.25 -10.70
C CYS A 371 17.04 4.71 -9.93
N LYS A 372 18.26 5.07 -10.37
CA LYS A 372 19.51 4.63 -9.74
C LYS A 372 19.57 5.11 -8.29
N GLU A 373 19.39 6.41 -8.06
CA GLU A 373 19.41 6.99 -6.71
C GLU A 373 18.33 6.38 -5.82
N LEU A 374 17.12 6.23 -6.35
CA LEU A 374 16.02 5.59 -5.64
C LEU A 374 16.38 4.16 -5.20
N ILE A 375 16.87 3.32 -6.13
CA ILE A 375 17.27 1.94 -5.81
C ILE A 375 18.40 1.92 -4.77
N LEU A 376 19.45 2.73 -4.95
CA LEU A 376 20.58 2.78 -4.03
C LEU A 376 20.16 3.23 -2.62
N SER A 377 19.28 4.22 -2.50
CA SER A 377 18.77 4.72 -1.21
C SER A 377 17.94 3.68 -0.42
N THR A 378 17.49 2.62 -1.09
CA THR A 378 16.69 1.51 -0.52
C THR A 378 17.46 0.20 -0.41
N MET A 379 18.70 0.14 -0.94
CA MET A 379 19.47 -1.10 -1.04
C MET A 379 19.75 -1.75 0.32
N ASP A 380 19.93 -0.94 1.36
CA ASP A 380 20.06 -1.43 2.73
C ASP A 380 18.88 -2.31 3.15
N SER A 381 17.66 -1.86 2.83
CA SER A 381 16.44 -2.63 3.11
C SER A 381 16.36 -3.90 2.27
N PHE A 382 16.81 -3.87 1.01
CA PHE A 382 16.90 -5.07 0.18
C PHE A 382 17.90 -6.10 0.74
N ILE A 383 19.06 -5.65 1.20
CA ILE A 383 20.08 -6.51 1.82
C ILE A 383 19.52 -7.17 3.08
N VAL A 384 18.95 -6.38 3.99
CA VAL A 384 18.35 -6.88 5.23
C VAL A 384 17.23 -7.88 4.94
N GLN A 385 16.32 -7.54 4.03
CA GLN A 385 15.20 -8.43 3.71
C GLN A 385 15.66 -9.73 3.06
N THR A 386 16.59 -9.65 2.09
CA THR A 386 17.15 -10.82 1.39
C THR A 386 17.79 -11.80 2.36
N ASN A 387 18.41 -11.27 3.41
CA ASN A 387 19.04 -12.07 4.46
C ASN A 387 18.06 -12.72 5.45
N SER A 388 16.75 -12.45 5.32
CA SER A 388 15.73 -12.97 6.21
C SER A 388 14.78 -13.99 5.57
N PHE A 389 14.93 -14.26 4.26
CA PHE A 389 14.01 -15.15 3.52
C PHE A 389 14.16 -16.63 3.89
N SER A 390 15.39 -17.11 4.11
CA SER A 390 15.65 -18.50 4.44
C SER A 390 16.43 -18.64 5.74
N VAL A 391 16.29 -19.80 6.38
CA VAL A 391 17.19 -20.22 7.45
C VAL A 391 18.50 -20.75 6.87
N ASP A 392 18.45 -21.35 5.67
CA ASP A 392 19.62 -21.87 4.96
C ASP A 392 20.52 -20.73 4.47
N GLU A 393 21.75 -20.72 5.02
CA GLU A 393 22.76 -19.71 4.71
C GLU A 393 23.17 -19.71 3.24
N MET A 394 23.17 -20.86 2.56
CA MET A 394 23.57 -20.96 1.16
C MET A 394 22.52 -20.31 0.26
N THR A 395 21.23 -20.57 0.50
CA THR A 395 20.13 -19.93 -0.22
C THR A 395 20.19 -18.40 -0.06
N ASN A 396 20.32 -17.90 1.17
CA ASN A 396 20.45 -16.45 1.40
C ASN A 396 21.69 -15.86 0.73
N SER A 397 22.83 -16.57 0.78
CA SER A 397 24.05 -16.14 0.11
C SER A 397 23.92 -16.08 -1.42
N ALA A 398 23.23 -17.06 -2.03
CA ALA A 398 22.98 -17.05 -3.47
C ALA A 398 22.09 -15.86 -3.87
N ASN A 399 21.05 -15.59 -3.07
CA ASN A 399 20.18 -14.42 -3.27
C ASN A 399 20.95 -13.11 -3.10
N LEU A 400 21.78 -12.98 -2.05
CA LEU A 400 22.65 -11.81 -1.83
C LEU A 400 23.66 -11.62 -2.96
N SER A 401 24.21 -12.70 -3.50
CA SER A 401 25.13 -12.64 -4.65
C SER A 401 24.43 -12.11 -5.89
N THR A 402 23.19 -12.55 -6.12
CA THR A 402 22.35 -12.05 -7.22
C THR A 402 22.02 -10.57 -7.04
N LEU A 403 21.64 -10.16 -5.82
CA LEU A 403 21.38 -8.76 -5.48
C LEU A 403 22.62 -7.88 -5.66
N TYR A 404 23.80 -8.37 -5.26
CA TYR A 404 25.07 -7.68 -5.48
C TYR A 404 25.37 -7.54 -6.97
N GLY A 405 25.14 -8.58 -7.78
CA GLY A 405 25.25 -8.53 -9.23
C GLY A 405 24.37 -7.45 -9.87
N LEU A 406 23.11 -7.36 -9.45
CA LEU A 406 22.18 -6.30 -9.90
C LEU A 406 22.65 -4.91 -9.48
N THR A 407 23.22 -4.79 -8.27
CA THR A 407 23.79 -3.53 -7.75
C THR A 407 25.00 -3.11 -8.57
N LYS A 408 25.87 -4.06 -8.90
CA LYS A 408 27.07 -3.84 -9.72
C LYS A 408 26.69 -3.38 -11.13
N GLU A 409 25.69 -4.00 -11.75
CA GLU A 409 25.12 -3.55 -13.03
C GLU A 409 24.59 -2.11 -12.96
N LEU A 410 23.81 -1.78 -11.92
CA LEU A 410 23.27 -0.44 -11.69
C LEU A 410 24.35 0.63 -11.49
N CYS A 411 25.47 0.25 -10.88
CA CYS A 411 26.60 1.13 -10.61
C CYS A 411 27.70 1.10 -11.69
N ARG A 412 27.53 0.35 -12.78
CA ARG A 412 28.56 0.16 -13.82
C ARG A 412 29.89 -0.32 -13.24
N ASP A 413 29.82 -1.35 -12.40
CA ASP A 413 30.95 -1.96 -11.68
C ASP A 413 31.58 -1.12 -10.54
N GLU A 414 31.19 0.15 -10.38
CA GLU A 414 31.69 1.05 -9.31
C GLU A 414 30.73 1.13 -8.12
N VAL A 415 30.61 0.03 -7.37
CA VAL A 415 29.73 -0.01 -6.18
C VAL A 415 30.35 0.83 -5.04
N PRO A 416 29.61 1.76 -4.41
CA PRO A 416 30.13 2.55 -3.29
C PRO A 416 30.63 1.67 -2.13
N ASN A 417 31.78 2.02 -1.53
CA ASN A 417 32.40 1.25 -0.44
C ASN A 417 31.46 1.00 0.74
N GLU A 418 30.65 2.00 1.11
CA GLU A 418 29.64 1.86 2.17
C GLU A 418 28.66 0.72 1.89
N LEU A 419 28.27 0.55 0.62
CA LEU A 419 27.36 -0.49 0.20
C LEU A 419 28.05 -1.84 0.12
N ILE A 420 29.31 -1.89 -0.32
CA ILE A 420 30.13 -3.10 -0.30
C ILE A 420 30.28 -3.61 1.15
N ILE A 421 30.51 -2.73 2.11
CA ILE A 421 30.58 -3.08 3.54
C ILE A 421 29.25 -3.70 4.02
N LYS A 422 28.10 -3.16 3.59
CA LYS A 422 26.79 -3.74 3.94
C LYS A 422 26.61 -5.15 3.38
N PHE A 423 27.01 -5.40 2.14
CA PHE A 423 27.02 -6.75 1.57
C PHE A 423 27.99 -7.67 2.32
N LEU A 424 29.19 -7.19 2.66
CA LEU A 424 30.19 -7.93 3.42
C LEU A 424 29.62 -8.39 4.78
N LEU A 425 28.97 -7.49 5.52
CA LEU A 425 28.33 -7.81 6.79
C LEU A 425 27.16 -8.80 6.62
N ALA A 426 26.40 -8.71 5.53
CA ALA A 426 25.33 -9.65 5.23
C ALA A 426 25.87 -11.06 4.88
N PHE A 427 26.96 -11.15 4.11
CA PHE A 427 27.64 -12.43 3.85
C PHE A 427 28.27 -13.02 5.11
N ALA A 428 28.76 -12.18 6.03
CA ALA A 428 29.28 -12.63 7.32
C ALA A 428 28.20 -13.34 8.16
N LEU A 429 26.96 -12.82 8.16
CA LEU A 429 25.82 -13.45 8.83
C LEU A 429 25.47 -14.83 8.25
N ASN A 430 25.79 -15.08 6.97
CA ASN A 430 25.60 -16.36 6.29
C ASN A 430 26.89 -17.19 6.21
N GLN A 431 27.97 -16.79 6.89
CA GLN A 431 29.25 -17.51 6.87
C GLN A 431 29.82 -17.78 5.46
N ASN A 432 29.50 -16.94 4.46
CA ASN A 432 30.06 -17.11 3.12
C ASN A 432 31.44 -16.45 3.03
N TYR A 433 32.45 -17.17 3.50
CA TYR A 433 33.84 -16.70 3.55
C TYR A 433 34.40 -16.40 2.17
N PHE A 434 34.01 -17.19 1.17
CA PHE A 434 34.45 -17.00 -0.21
C PHE A 434 33.99 -15.64 -0.77
N MET A 435 32.70 -15.32 -0.66
CA MET A 435 32.20 -14.05 -1.17
C MET A 435 32.75 -12.85 -0.39
N MET A 436 32.92 -12.97 0.93
CA MET A 436 33.58 -11.91 1.70
C MET A 436 35.01 -11.65 1.21
N SER A 437 35.78 -12.72 0.99
CA SER A 437 37.14 -12.66 0.44
C SER A 437 37.17 -11.98 -0.93
N LEU A 438 36.24 -12.38 -1.80
CA LEU A 438 36.13 -11.86 -3.16
C LEU A 438 35.79 -10.37 -3.19
N LEU A 439 34.89 -9.93 -2.31
CA LEU A 439 34.54 -8.51 -2.18
C LEU A 439 35.78 -7.71 -1.78
N ILE A 440 36.44 -8.06 -0.66
CA ILE A 440 37.63 -7.35 -0.18
C ILE A 440 38.71 -7.26 -1.25
N ALA A 441 39.02 -8.39 -1.91
CA ALA A 441 40.07 -8.46 -2.92
C ALA A 441 39.76 -7.64 -4.19
N ARG A 442 38.49 -7.55 -4.59
CA ARG A 442 38.10 -6.85 -5.82
C ARG A 442 37.85 -5.36 -5.62
N SER A 443 37.55 -4.92 -4.41
CA SER A 443 37.18 -3.53 -4.14
C SER A 443 38.29 -2.68 -3.50
N ASN A 444 39.51 -3.21 -3.34
CA ASN A 444 40.64 -2.52 -2.67
C ASN A 444 40.22 -1.84 -1.37
N LEU A 445 39.38 -2.52 -0.58
CA LEU A 445 38.64 -1.88 0.50
C LEU A 445 39.41 -2.00 1.81
N THR A 446 39.83 -0.87 2.38
CA THR A 446 40.43 -0.81 3.72
C THR A 446 39.33 -0.94 4.77
N LEU A 447 39.38 -1.98 5.59
CA LEU A 447 38.38 -2.22 6.63
C LEU A 447 38.78 -1.48 7.91
N THR A 448 37.83 -0.75 8.50
CA THR A 448 38.05 -0.17 9.83
C THR A 448 37.97 -1.26 10.90
N SER A 449 38.64 -1.05 12.04
CA SER A 449 38.54 -1.95 13.19
C SER A 449 37.09 -2.24 13.63
N GLN A 450 36.20 -1.26 13.49
CA GLN A 450 34.78 -1.42 13.80
C GLN A 450 34.11 -2.44 12.85
N VAL A 451 34.34 -2.32 11.54
CA VAL A 451 33.78 -3.25 10.55
C VAL A 451 34.35 -4.66 10.75
N ILE A 452 35.65 -4.78 11.04
CA ILE A 452 36.29 -6.06 11.36
C ILE A 452 35.61 -6.72 12.56
N ASN A 453 35.40 -5.98 13.65
CA ASN A 453 34.73 -6.50 14.84
C ASN A 453 33.30 -6.96 14.53
N GLN A 454 32.53 -6.20 13.73
CA GLN A 454 31.18 -6.59 13.32
C GLN A 454 31.16 -7.87 12.47
N ILE A 455 32.14 -8.04 11.57
CA ILE A 455 32.29 -9.28 10.80
C ILE A 455 32.54 -10.46 11.74
N GLN A 456 33.48 -10.31 12.68
CA GLN A 456 33.81 -11.35 13.66
C GLN A 456 32.61 -11.73 14.53
N GLU A 457 31.87 -10.74 15.03
CA GLU A 457 30.63 -10.96 15.78
C GLU A 457 29.59 -11.71 14.96
N ASN A 458 29.38 -11.32 13.70
CA ASN A 458 28.40 -11.97 12.82
C ASN A 458 28.76 -13.41 12.49
N ILE A 459 30.06 -13.71 12.31
CA ILE A 459 30.56 -15.08 12.15
C ILE A 459 30.36 -15.88 13.44
N GLY A 460 30.64 -15.28 14.60
CA GLY A 460 30.54 -15.94 15.91
C GLY A 460 29.13 -16.28 16.38
N LYS A 461 28.09 -15.68 15.78
CA LYS A 461 26.67 -15.91 16.15
C LYS A 461 26.14 -17.29 15.76
N ARG A 462 26.81 -18.03 14.88
CA ARG A 462 26.34 -19.33 14.37
C ARG A 462 27.48 -20.34 14.32
N ARG A 463 27.21 -21.62 14.63
CA ARG A 463 28.18 -22.70 14.43
C ARG A 463 28.31 -22.95 12.92
N VAL A 464 29.49 -23.38 12.47
CA VAL A 464 29.71 -23.82 11.08
C VAL A 464 29.06 -25.20 10.92
N ILE A 465 28.06 -25.31 10.04
CA ILE A 465 27.24 -26.53 9.90
C ILE A 465 27.55 -27.28 8.59
N HIS A 466 28.28 -26.68 7.64
CA HIS A 466 28.38 -27.21 6.27
C HIS A 466 29.81 -27.53 5.83
N GLY A 467 29.98 -28.70 5.20
CA GLY A 467 31.24 -29.14 4.58
C GLY A 467 31.43 -28.66 3.13
N ASN A 468 30.64 -27.68 2.68
CA ASN A 468 30.73 -27.14 1.33
C ASN A 468 31.84 -26.09 1.24
N VAL A 469 32.53 -26.05 0.09
CA VAL A 469 33.62 -25.10 -0.17
C VAL A 469 33.16 -23.66 0.03
N GLY A 470 33.91 -22.89 0.81
CA GLY A 470 33.59 -21.49 1.13
C GLY A 470 32.73 -21.30 2.39
N TYR A 471 32.27 -22.40 2.99
CA TYR A 471 31.52 -22.44 4.26
C TYR A 471 32.20 -23.30 5.32
N ASP A 472 33.21 -24.08 4.95
CA ASP A 472 33.92 -24.99 5.85
C ASP A 472 34.90 -24.26 6.81
N GLU A 473 35.33 -24.95 7.88
CA GLU A 473 36.26 -24.39 8.89
C GLU A 473 37.62 -23.98 8.30
N ARG A 474 38.11 -24.66 7.24
CA ARG A 474 39.36 -24.26 6.57
C ARG A 474 39.18 -22.95 5.80
N SER A 475 38.05 -22.77 5.12
CA SER A 475 37.69 -21.51 4.45
C SER A 475 37.57 -20.36 5.45
N LYS A 476 36.97 -20.61 6.62
CA LYS A 476 36.91 -19.66 7.74
C LYS A 476 38.30 -19.31 8.26
N GLU A 477 39.15 -20.30 8.50
CA GLU A 477 40.52 -20.09 8.99
C GLU A 477 41.32 -19.23 8.01
N ILE A 478 41.26 -19.55 6.72
CA ILE A 478 41.91 -18.77 5.66
C ILE A 478 41.39 -17.33 5.66
N PHE A 479 40.08 -17.13 5.71
CA PHE A 479 39.50 -15.79 5.72
C PHE A 479 39.95 -14.99 6.96
N MET A 480 39.83 -15.58 8.15
CA MET A 480 40.15 -14.92 9.41
C MET A 480 41.65 -14.59 9.53
N GLN A 481 42.52 -15.55 9.22
CA GLN A 481 43.96 -15.41 9.46
C GLN A 481 44.69 -14.71 8.31
N LYS A 482 44.26 -14.90 7.06
CA LYS A 482 45.01 -14.43 5.88
C LYS A 482 44.38 -13.24 5.18
N ILE A 483 43.08 -13.02 5.32
CA ILE A 483 42.41 -11.95 4.57
C ILE A 483 42.02 -10.84 5.53
N LEU A 484 41.34 -11.16 6.63
CA LEU A 484 40.86 -10.17 7.59
C LEU A 484 42.02 -9.49 8.34
N LEU A 485 43.06 -10.24 8.73
CA LEU A 485 44.24 -9.70 9.43
C LEU A 485 45.13 -8.82 8.54
N ILE A 486 45.20 -9.08 7.24
CA ILE A 486 46.01 -8.27 6.30
C ILE A 486 45.32 -6.94 5.99
N ASN A 487 43.99 -6.89 6.07
CA ASN A 487 43.18 -5.70 5.76
C ASN A 487 42.75 -4.91 7.00
N LYS A 488 43.36 -5.20 8.16
CA LYS A 488 43.32 -4.39 9.39
C LYS A 488 44.42 -3.34 9.34
#